data_AF-A0A353R8P1-F1
#
_entry.id   AF-A0A353R8P1-F1
#
_cell.length_a   1.000
_cell.length_b   1.000
_cell.length_c   1.000
_cell.angle_alpha   90.00
_cell.angle_beta   90.00
_cell.angle_gamma   90.00
#
_symmetry.space_group_name_H-M   'P 1'
#
loop_
_entity.id
_entity.type
_entity.pdbx_description
1 polymer ?
#
loop_
_entity_poly.entity_id
_entity_poly.type
_entity_poly.pdbx_seq_one_letter_code
_entity_poly.pdbx_strand_id
1 'polypeptide(L)'
;SFNNSMSEWECWSGNALRGNPDCPDMPYIFWWSPNKMQWLTSVFGAAFCIFRIDDAVVNKSYWELPGNWQVVVGPSSTRYAKIPADAVLDGVELLTSMSALNMKRIPGFVDAGGTSVETTYNGKSVSRKVIGERADGTPIYQDTNNSTNDFQVNDSPTIRRDGQKIPAWSRANAL
;
A
#
# COMPACT_ATOMS: atom_id res chain seq x y z
N SER A 1 -1.12 11.85 15.20
CA SER A 1 -2.08 11.88 14.07
C SER A 1 -1.56 12.84 13.01
N PHE A 2 -2.15 12.85 11.82
CA PHE A 2 -1.80 13.74 10.72
C PHE A 2 -3.08 14.13 9.97
N ASN A 3 -3.06 15.28 9.29
CA ASN A 3 -4.17 15.67 8.42
C ASN A 3 -3.95 15.09 7.02
N ASN A 4 -4.88 14.26 6.57
CA ASN A 4 -4.88 13.66 5.24
C ASN A 4 -6.02 14.16 4.33
N SER A 5 -6.71 15.25 4.70
CA SER A 5 -7.82 15.79 3.91
C SER A 5 -7.41 16.10 2.46
N MET A 6 -6.16 16.51 2.25
CA MET A 6 -5.61 16.90 0.94
C MET A 6 -4.92 15.74 0.21
N SER A 7 -5.30 14.49 0.47
CA SER A 7 -4.80 13.33 -0.27
C SER A 7 -5.29 13.36 -1.71
N GLU A 8 -4.48 12.83 -2.62
CA GLU A 8 -4.79 12.76 -4.05
C GLU A 8 -5.85 11.71 -4.41
N TRP A 9 -5.93 10.63 -3.62
CA TRP A 9 -6.86 9.51 -3.80
C TRP A 9 -7.28 8.93 -2.45
N GLU A 10 -8.45 8.30 -2.40
CA GLU A 10 -8.89 7.51 -1.24
C GLU A 10 -9.41 6.12 -1.62
N CYS A 11 -9.34 5.17 -0.67
CA CYS A 11 -9.95 3.86 -0.79
C CYS A 11 -11.30 3.84 -0.05
N TRP A 12 -12.27 4.63 -0.53
CA TRP A 12 -13.60 4.67 0.06
C TRP A 12 -14.33 3.34 -0.16
N SER A 13 -14.94 2.76 0.87
CA SER A 13 -15.60 1.44 0.77
C SER A 13 -17.13 1.51 0.77
N GLY A 14 -17.73 2.69 0.56
CA GLY A 14 -19.19 2.87 0.53
C GLY A 14 -19.83 3.45 1.81
N ASN A 15 -19.04 3.83 2.82
CA ASN A 15 -19.56 4.44 4.04
C ASN A 15 -19.78 5.95 3.85
N ALA A 16 -21.03 6.40 3.79
CA ALA A 16 -21.35 7.82 3.59
C ALA A 16 -20.81 8.76 4.68
N LEU A 17 -20.50 8.24 5.88
CA LEU A 17 -19.93 9.03 6.98
C LEU A 17 -18.39 9.10 6.95
N ARG A 18 -17.74 8.40 6.02
CA ARG A 18 -16.27 8.23 5.96
C ARG A 18 -15.70 8.38 4.55
N GLY A 19 -16.37 9.15 3.69
CA GLY A 19 -15.85 9.57 2.39
C GLY A 19 -15.47 11.04 2.40
N ASN A 20 -14.50 11.41 1.58
CA ASN A 20 -14.09 12.78 1.33
C ASN A 20 -14.55 13.15 -0.09
N PRO A 21 -15.62 13.95 -0.24
CA PRO A 21 -16.22 14.21 -1.56
C PRO A 21 -15.29 14.92 -2.55
N ASP A 22 -14.22 15.54 -2.04
CA ASP A 22 -13.22 16.24 -2.84
C ASP A 22 -12.00 15.35 -3.18
N CYS A 23 -11.99 14.10 -2.72
CA CYS A 23 -10.90 13.15 -2.93
C CYS A 23 -11.37 12.05 -3.88
N PRO A 24 -10.74 11.89 -5.06
CA PRO A 24 -11.10 10.82 -5.99
C PRO A 24 -11.01 9.42 -5.37
N ASP A 25 -12.01 8.59 -5.64
CA ASP A 25 -12.07 7.21 -5.18
C ASP A 25 -11.25 6.26 -6.07
N MET A 26 -10.46 5.39 -5.44
CA MET A 26 -9.81 4.28 -6.13
C MET A 26 -10.84 3.21 -6.52
N PRO A 27 -10.90 2.80 -7.80
CA PRO A 27 -11.82 1.75 -8.22
C PRO A 27 -11.35 0.39 -7.70
N TYR A 28 -12.25 -0.34 -7.03
CA TYR A 28 -11.97 -1.73 -6.66
C TYR A 28 -12.06 -2.64 -7.87
N ILE A 29 -10.99 -3.37 -8.16
CA ILE A 29 -10.95 -4.37 -9.25
C ILE A 29 -11.10 -5.81 -8.75
N PHE A 30 -10.85 -6.08 -7.47
CA PHE A 30 -11.09 -7.40 -6.86
C PHE A 30 -11.27 -7.28 -5.35
N TRP A 31 -12.37 -7.79 -4.81
CA TRP A 31 -12.58 -7.97 -3.37
C TRP A 31 -13.66 -9.04 -3.14
N TRP A 32 -13.27 -10.22 -2.68
CA TRP A 32 -14.19 -11.36 -2.58
C TRP A 32 -15.39 -11.11 -1.64
N SER A 33 -15.14 -10.53 -0.48
CA SER A 33 -16.17 -10.24 0.53
C SER A 33 -16.02 -8.81 1.04
N PRO A 34 -16.49 -7.81 0.28
CA PRO A 34 -16.34 -6.41 0.62
C PRO A 34 -17.13 -6.05 1.87
N ASN A 35 -16.53 -5.22 2.73
CA ASN A 35 -17.25 -4.57 3.82
C ASN A 35 -17.51 -3.11 3.45
N LYS A 36 -18.66 -2.56 3.87
CA LYS A 36 -19.03 -1.18 3.57
C LYS A 36 -18.57 -0.18 4.64
N MET A 37 -17.80 -0.60 5.62
CA MET A 37 -17.40 0.27 6.74
C MET A 37 -16.13 1.05 6.44
N GLN A 38 -15.07 0.35 6.01
CA GLN A 38 -13.78 0.92 5.62
C GLN A 38 -12.90 -0.13 4.92
N TRP A 39 -12.01 0.33 4.03
CA TRP A 39 -10.88 -0.48 3.56
C TRP A 39 -9.76 -0.48 4.60
N LEU A 40 -9.95 -1.28 5.65
CA LEU A 40 -8.96 -1.44 6.73
C LEU A 40 -8.03 -2.60 6.42
N THR A 41 -6.75 -2.30 6.22
CA THR A 41 -5.69 -3.31 6.18
C THR A 41 -5.25 -3.68 7.61
N SER A 42 -4.44 -4.74 7.74
CA SER A 42 -4.01 -5.23 9.05
C SER A 42 -3.28 -4.14 9.85
N VAL A 43 -3.80 -3.81 11.04
CA VAL A 43 -3.14 -2.92 12.00
C VAL A 43 -1.87 -3.54 12.59
N PHE A 44 -1.70 -4.86 12.44
CA PHE A 44 -0.52 -5.62 12.87
C PHE A 44 0.55 -5.72 11.77
N GLY A 45 0.40 -5.01 10.65
CA GLY A 45 1.31 -5.12 9.52
C GLY A 45 0.65 -5.76 8.30
N ALA A 46 0.48 -4.95 7.28
CA ALA A 46 -0.04 -5.35 5.98
C ALA A 46 1.09 -5.61 4.98
N ALA A 47 0.82 -6.42 3.98
CA ALA A 47 1.65 -6.54 2.79
C ALA A 47 1.04 -5.69 1.69
N PHE A 48 1.82 -4.76 1.14
CA PHE A 48 1.39 -3.90 0.05
C PHE A 48 2.21 -4.19 -1.20
N CYS A 49 1.58 -4.04 -2.36
CA CYS A 49 2.30 -3.92 -3.62
C CYS A 49 1.58 -2.95 -4.54
N ILE A 50 2.34 -2.30 -5.41
CA ILE A 50 1.84 -1.60 -6.59
C ILE A 50 2.36 -2.34 -7.82
N PHE A 51 1.52 -2.51 -8.81
CA PHE A 51 1.84 -3.27 -10.00
C PHE A 51 1.20 -2.62 -11.22
N ARG A 52 1.75 -2.90 -12.40
CA ARG A 52 1.25 -2.38 -13.67
C ARG A 52 0.89 -3.52 -14.62
N ILE A 53 -0.32 -3.46 -15.13
CA ILE A 53 -0.89 -4.41 -16.08
C ILE A 53 -1.51 -3.64 -17.26
N ASP A 54 -1.88 -4.36 -18.31
CA ASP A 54 -2.58 -3.79 -19.46
C ASP A 54 -3.96 -3.23 -19.04
N ASP A 55 -4.32 -2.05 -19.54
CA ASP A 55 -5.60 -1.39 -19.26
C ASP A 55 -6.80 -2.28 -19.61
N ALA A 56 -6.67 -3.15 -20.62
CA ALA A 56 -7.69 -4.12 -21.01
C ALA A 56 -8.08 -5.09 -19.89
N VAL A 57 -7.19 -5.30 -18.90
CA VAL A 57 -7.39 -6.23 -17.78
C VAL A 57 -7.53 -5.55 -16.42
N VAL A 58 -7.50 -4.21 -16.34
CA VAL A 58 -7.75 -3.43 -15.12
C VAL A 58 -9.26 -3.27 -14.88
N ASN A 59 -9.98 -4.38 -14.71
CA ASN A 59 -11.43 -4.35 -14.44
C ASN A 59 -11.91 -5.59 -13.67
N LYS A 60 -13.02 -5.44 -12.93
CA LYS A 60 -13.59 -6.53 -12.10
C LYS A 60 -13.87 -7.80 -12.87
N SER A 61 -14.48 -7.66 -14.04
CA SER A 61 -14.86 -8.78 -14.91
C SER A 61 -13.68 -9.66 -15.26
N TYR A 62 -12.49 -9.09 -15.50
CA TYR A 62 -11.28 -9.88 -15.73
C TYR A 62 -10.83 -10.64 -14.48
N TRP A 63 -10.72 -9.97 -13.34
CA TRP A 63 -10.16 -10.55 -12.11
C TRP A 63 -11.08 -11.56 -11.41
N GLU A 64 -12.37 -11.56 -11.71
CA GLU A 64 -13.33 -12.53 -11.18
C GLU A 64 -13.41 -13.83 -12.01
N LEU A 65 -12.78 -13.89 -13.19
CA LEU A 65 -12.74 -15.10 -14.03
C LEU A 65 -12.01 -16.25 -13.34
N PRO A 66 -12.53 -17.49 -13.45
CA PRO A 66 -11.78 -18.68 -13.04
C PRO A 66 -10.38 -18.70 -13.67
N GLY A 67 -9.36 -18.94 -12.86
CA GLY A 67 -7.96 -18.90 -13.30
C GLY A 67 -7.19 -17.67 -12.79
N ASN A 68 -7.85 -16.51 -12.67
CA ASN A 68 -7.24 -15.24 -12.21
C ASN A 68 -7.27 -15.05 -10.69
N TRP A 69 -7.90 -15.98 -9.97
CA TRP A 69 -7.91 -16.05 -8.52
C TRP A 69 -7.65 -17.48 -8.04
N GLN A 70 -7.38 -17.61 -6.75
CA GLN A 70 -7.22 -18.88 -6.04
C GLN A 70 -7.85 -18.83 -4.65
N VAL A 71 -8.08 -19.99 -4.05
CA VAL A 71 -8.39 -20.13 -2.62
C VAL A 71 -7.17 -20.71 -1.93
N VAL A 72 -7.00 -20.41 -0.65
CA VAL A 72 -6.01 -21.11 0.17
C VAL A 72 -6.44 -22.57 0.36
N VAL A 73 -5.46 -23.48 0.50
CA VAL A 73 -5.74 -24.87 0.85
C VAL A 73 -6.32 -24.90 2.27
N GLY A 74 -7.54 -25.39 2.43
CA GLY A 74 -8.22 -25.45 3.72
C GLY A 74 -9.73 -25.21 3.60
N PRO A 75 -10.43 -24.98 4.74
CA PRO A 75 -11.88 -24.82 4.75
C PRO A 75 -12.36 -23.44 4.25
N SER A 76 -11.44 -22.49 4.05
CA SER A 76 -11.80 -21.14 3.62
C SER A 76 -12.22 -21.11 2.15
N SER A 77 -13.34 -20.44 1.88
CA SER A 77 -13.80 -20.11 0.53
C SER A 77 -13.30 -18.74 0.05
N THR A 78 -12.44 -18.06 0.82
CA THR A 78 -11.92 -16.75 0.47
C THR A 78 -11.07 -16.82 -0.80
N ARG A 79 -11.45 -16.03 -1.80
CA ARG A 79 -10.70 -15.89 -3.05
C ARG A 79 -9.66 -14.78 -2.98
N TYR A 80 -8.48 -15.05 -3.53
CA TYR A 80 -7.36 -14.14 -3.65
C TYR A 80 -6.96 -13.99 -5.11
N ALA A 81 -6.83 -12.77 -5.59
CA ALA A 81 -6.35 -12.47 -6.95
C ALA A 81 -4.90 -12.95 -7.15
N LYS A 82 -4.59 -13.46 -8.34
CA LYS A 82 -3.24 -13.85 -8.74
C LYS A 82 -2.54 -12.69 -9.45
N ILE A 83 -1.79 -11.90 -8.70
CA ILE A 83 -0.99 -10.81 -9.26
C ILE A 83 0.26 -11.42 -9.94
N PRO A 84 0.52 -11.15 -11.24
CA PRO A 84 1.75 -11.56 -11.88
C PRO A 84 2.95 -10.94 -11.18
N ALA A 85 3.91 -11.77 -10.79
CA ALA A 85 5.07 -11.36 -10.02
C ALA A 85 5.96 -10.33 -10.76
N ASP A 86 6.08 -10.48 -12.06
CA ASP A 86 6.83 -9.62 -12.98
C ASP A 86 6.13 -8.28 -13.26
N ALA A 87 4.83 -8.17 -12.97
CA ALA A 87 4.08 -6.92 -13.07
C ALA A 87 4.27 -6.00 -11.85
N VAL A 88 4.82 -6.51 -10.74
CA VAL A 88 5.03 -5.75 -9.51
C VAL A 88 6.11 -4.70 -9.71
N LEU A 89 5.76 -3.44 -9.43
CA LEU A 89 6.68 -2.30 -9.48
C LEU A 89 7.38 -2.07 -8.14
N ASP A 90 6.65 -2.22 -7.04
CA ASP A 90 7.17 -2.08 -5.68
C ASP A 90 6.33 -2.93 -4.71
N GLY A 91 6.96 -3.46 -3.67
CA GLY A 91 6.32 -4.26 -2.63
C GLY A 91 6.93 -4.00 -1.27
N VAL A 92 6.07 -3.92 -0.24
CA VAL A 92 6.49 -3.63 1.14
C VAL A 92 5.80 -4.59 2.09
N GLU A 93 6.59 -5.34 2.84
CA GLU A 93 6.10 -6.22 3.90
C GLU A 93 6.17 -5.54 5.26
N LEU A 94 5.01 -5.22 5.84
CA LEU A 94 4.91 -4.89 7.27
C LEU A 94 4.50 -6.12 8.07
N LEU A 95 5.22 -6.35 9.17
CA LEU A 95 5.03 -7.46 10.10
C LEU A 95 4.61 -6.95 11.48
N THR A 96 4.08 -7.84 12.32
CA THR A 96 3.72 -7.53 13.72
C THR A 96 4.94 -7.08 14.53
N SER A 97 6.08 -7.72 14.26
CA SER A 97 7.39 -7.45 14.82
C SER A 97 8.45 -7.97 13.85
N MET A 98 9.69 -7.51 13.99
CA MET A 98 10.80 -8.06 13.20
C MET A 98 11.10 -9.54 13.49
N SER A 99 10.62 -10.09 14.61
CA SER A 99 10.73 -11.53 14.91
C SER A 99 9.81 -12.42 14.05
N ALA A 100 8.84 -11.83 13.34
CA ALA A 100 7.89 -12.54 12.48
C ALA A 100 8.34 -12.63 11.02
N LEU A 101 9.63 -12.44 10.71
CA LEU A 101 10.16 -12.52 9.33
C LEU A 101 9.88 -13.86 8.64
N ASN A 102 9.77 -14.95 9.41
CA ASN A 102 9.38 -16.27 8.90
C ASN A 102 7.90 -16.37 8.49
N MET A 103 7.09 -15.34 8.76
CA MET A 103 5.67 -15.25 8.40
C MET A 103 5.42 -14.32 7.20
N LYS A 104 6.47 -13.98 6.44
CA LYS A 104 6.37 -13.17 5.23
C LYS A 104 5.37 -13.73 4.21
N ARG A 105 4.75 -12.82 3.47
CA ARG A 105 3.74 -13.12 2.45
C ARG A 105 4.22 -12.71 1.05
N ILE A 106 4.99 -11.63 0.96
CA ILE A 106 5.56 -11.13 -0.29
C ILE A 106 6.75 -12.01 -0.69
N PRO A 107 6.82 -12.48 -1.96
CA PRO A 107 7.97 -13.24 -2.46
C PRO A 107 9.29 -12.49 -2.28
N GLY A 108 10.36 -13.21 -1.92
CA GLY A 108 11.65 -12.61 -1.58
C GLY A 108 12.33 -11.81 -2.70
N PHE A 109 12.01 -12.06 -3.98
CA PHE A 109 12.53 -11.26 -5.09
C PHE A 109 11.82 -9.90 -5.26
N VAL A 110 10.61 -9.77 -4.69
CA VAL A 110 9.89 -8.49 -4.60
C VAL A 110 10.31 -7.74 -3.32
N ASP A 111 10.30 -8.43 -2.19
CA ASP A 111 10.79 -7.90 -0.91
C ASP A 111 11.46 -9.02 -0.10
N ALA A 112 12.79 -8.98 -0.05
CA ALA A 112 13.62 -9.95 0.66
C ALA A 112 13.54 -9.82 2.18
N GLY A 113 13.02 -8.70 2.69
CA GLY A 113 12.97 -8.40 4.12
C GLY A 113 11.58 -8.06 4.61
N GLY A 114 11.53 -7.27 5.68
CA GLY A 114 10.30 -6.76 6.24
C GLY A 114 10.59 -5.55 7.11
N THR A 115 9.55 -4.80 7.45
CA THR A 115 9.63 -3.69 8.39
C THR A 115 8.46 -3.77 9.37
N SER A 116 8.53 -3.01 10.46
CA SER A 116 7.59 -3.14 11.57
C SER A 116 7.60 -1.87 12.41
N VAL A 117 6.43 -1.56 13.00
CA VAL A 117 6.29 -0.54 14.06
C VAL A 117 6.12 -1.19 15.45
N GLU A 118 6.36 -2.50 15.53
CA GLU A 118 6.39 -3.41 16.70
C GLU A 118 5.08 -3.61 17.46
N THR A 119 4.17 -2.63 17.43
CA THR A 119 2.88 -2.73 18.10
C THR A 119 1.82 -1.89 17.40
N THR A 120 0.56 -2.21 17.67
CA THR A 120 -0.60 -1.56 17.07
C THR A 120 -0.95 -0.25 17.78
N TYR A 121 -1.61 0.67 17.07
CA TYR A 121 -2.20 1.90 17.65
C TYR A 121 -1.21 2.83 18.39
N ASN A 122 0.08 2.76 18.08
CA ASN A 122 1.12 3.63 18.69
C ASN A 122 1.37 4.93 17.92
N GLY A 123 0.64 5.17 16.82
CA GLY A 123 0.77 6.38 16.01
C GLY A 123 2.10 6.48 15.24
N LYS A 124 2.90 5.42 15.18
CA LYS A 124 4.15 5.36 14.41
C LYS A 124 3.91 5.00 12.96
N SER A 125 4.91 5.21 12.12
CA SER A 125 4.88 4.85 10.71
C SER A 125 6.25 4.38 10.23
N VAL A 126 6.32 3.90 8.99
CA VAL A 126 7.58 3.67 8.28
C VAL A 126 7.69 4.59 7.07
N SER A 127 8.90 4.99 6.72
CA SER A 127 9.18 5.70 5.46
C SER A 127 10.47 5.16 4.85
N ARG A 128 10.57 5.24 3.52
CA ARG A 128 11.78 4.85 2.81
C ARG A 128 12.92 5.83 3.17
N LYS A 129 14.15 5.32 3.28
CA LYS A 129 15.35 6.11 3.61
C LYS A 129 15.75 6.97 2.41
N VAL A 130 16.15 8.22 2.67
CA VAL A 130 16.71 9.12 1.64
C VAL A 130 18.18 8.77 1.44
N ILE A 131 18.60 8.60 0.18
CA ILE A 131 20.00 8.31 -0.19
C ILE A 131 20.64 9.41 -1.05
N GLY A 132 19.87 10.44 -1.37
CA GLY A 132 20.35 11.60 -2.11
C GLY A 132 19.20 12.48 -2.56
N GLU A 133 19.53 13.44 -3.42
CA GLU A 133 18.58 14.37 -4.02
C GLU A 133 18.90 14.52 -5.51
N ARG A 134 17.85 14.80 -6.29
CA ARG A 134 17.98 15.20 -7.70
C ARG A 134 18.40 16.67 -7.77
N ALA A 135 18.84 17.12 -8.95
CA ALA A 135 19.25 18.50 -9.18
C ALA A 135 18.14 19.54 -8.87
N ASP A 136 16.88 19.14 -8.88
CA ASP A 136 15.72 19.97 -8.58
C ASP A 136 15.25 19.90 -7.10
N GLY A 137 16.09 19.32 -6.23
CA GLY A 137 15.84 19.14 -4.80
C GLY A 137 14.92 17.97 -4.44
N THR A 138 14.40 17.22 -5.42
CA THR A 138 13.51 16.08 -5.13
C THR A 138 14.31 14.93 -4.52
N PRO A 139 13.89 14.32 -3.39
CA PRO A 139 14.66 13.26 -2.75
C PRO A 139 14.69 11.98 -3.61
N ILE A 140 15.81 11.27 -3.52
CA ILE A 140 16.01 9.92 -4.06
C ILE A 140 15.92 8.96 -2.87
N TYR A 141 14.97 8.03 -2.93
CA TYR A 141 14.78 7.03 -1.87
C TYR A 141 15.50 5.72 -2.20
N GLN A 142 16.00 5.06 -1.16
CA GLN A 142 16.66 3.76 -1.26
C GLN A 142 15.66 2.68 -1.68
N ASP A 143 16.01 1.87 -2.68
CA ASP A 143 15.27 0.68 -3.02
C ASP A 143 16.21 -0.47 -3.36
N THR A 144 16.25 -1.47 -2.48
CA THR A 144 17.08 -2.66 -2.62
C THR A 144 16.24 -3.92 -2.67
N ASN A 145 14.93 -3.78 -2.91
CA ASN A 145 13.92 -4.84 -2.76
C ASN A 145 14.05 -5.52 -1.39
N ASN A 146 14.31 -4.76 -0.32
CA ASN A 146 14.44 -5.28 1.03
C ASN A 146 13.99 -4.24 2.06
N SER A 147 12.76 -4.40 2.54
CA SER A 147 12.14 -3.44 3.47
C SER A 147 12.91 -3.25 4.78
N THR A 148 13.73 -4.22 5.20
CA THR A 148 14.59 -4.08 6.39
C THR A 148 15.71 -3.07 6.16
N ASN A 149 16.24 -3.02 4.93
CA ASN A 149 17.27 -2.07 4.54
C ASN A 149 16.68 -0.72 4.15
N ASP A 150 15.53 -0.73 3.48
CA ASP A 150 15.03 0.43 2.75
C ASP A 150 14.19 1.36 3.63
N PHE A 151 13.60 0.88 4.73
CA PHE A 151 12.69 1.65 5.57
C PHE A 151 13.28 2.01 6.94
N GLN A 152 12.87 3.17 7.44
CA GLN A 152 13.09 3.62 8.82
C GLN A 152 11.74 3.76 9.53
N VAL A 153 11.74 3.57 10.85
CA VAL A 153 10.57 3.82 11.71
C VAL A 153 10.54 5.30 12.11
N ASN A 154 9.36 5.90 12.04
CA ASN A 154 9.11 7.27 12.46
C ASN A 154 8.14 7.29 13.64
N ASP A 155 8.38 8.17 14.60
CA ASP A 155 7.48 8.36 15.75
C ASP A 155 6.12 8.96 15.38
N SER A 156 6.02 9.56 14.19
CA SER A 156 4.77 10.06 13.64
C SER A 156 4.72 9.93 12.11
N PRO A 157 3.52 9.68 11.54
CA PRO A 157 3.28 9.75 10.11
C PRO A 157 3.36 11.20 9.60
N THR A 158 3.79 11.36 8.36
CA THR A 158 3.88 12.65 7.69
C THR A 158 3.55 12.45 6.21
N ILE A 159 2.65 13.27 5.69
CA ILE A 159 2.36 13.35 4.25
C ILE A 159 3.39 14.26 3.59
N ARG A 160 3.83 13.89 2.39
CA ARG A 160 4.83 14.66 1.61
C ARG A 160 6.11 14.93 2.42
N ARG A 161 6.58 13.90 3.13
CA ARG A 161 7.86 13.91 3.86
C ARG A 161 9.00 14.34 2.91
N ASP A 162 10.06 14.94 3.46
CA ASP A 162 11.28 15.30 2.73
C ASP A 162 11.04 16.28 1.57
N GLY A 163 10.02 17.14 1.69
CA GLY A 163 9.72 18.16 0.68
C GLY A 163 9.15 17.61 -0.62
N GLN A 164 8.53 16.42 -0.59
CA GLN A 164 7.87 15.84 -1.77
C GLN A 164 6.88 16.82 -2.41
N LYS A 165 7.03 16.98 -3.72
CA LYS A 165 6.22 17.92 -4.51
C LYS A 165 4.80 17.40 -4.65
N ILE A 166 3.89 18.34 -4.88
CA ILE A 166 2.47 18.07 -5.11
C ILE A 166 2.25 17.94 -6.63
N PRO A 167 1.55 16.91 -7.13
CA PRO A 167 1.19 16.83 -8.55
C PRO A 167 0.39 18.07 -8.97
N ALA A 168 0.66 18.64 -10.15
CA ALA A 168 0.04 19.90 -10.59
C ALA A 168 -1.49 19.87 -10.65
N TRP A 169 -2.07 18.70 -10.89
CA TRP A 169 -3.53 18.49 -10.92
C TRP A 169 -4.15 18.32 -9.53
N SER A 170 -3.34 18.12 -8.49
CA SER A 170 -3.85 17.93 -7.13
C SER A 170 -4.43 19.23 -6.59
N ARG A 171 -5.60 19.13 -5.97
CA ARG A 171 -6.24 20.25 -5.25
C ARG A 171 -5.40 20.80 -4.10
N ALA A 172 -4.40 20.04 -3.66
CA ALA A 172 -3.49 20.48 -2.60
C ALA A 172 -2.61 21.67 -2.98
N ASN A 173 -2.54 22.04 -4.26
CA ASN A 173 -1.87 23.27 -4.71
C ASN A 173 -2.72 24.54 -4.51
N ALA A 174 -3.99 24.42 -4.13
CA ALA A 174 -4.88 25.56 -3.92
C ALA A 174 -4.79 26.16 -2.50
N LEU A 175 -3.84 25.68 -1.69
CA LEU A 175 -3.58 26.13 -0.31
C LEU A 175 -2.31 26.98 -0.22
#